data_AF-A0A1G0XRA1-F1
#
_entry.id   AF-A0A1G0XRA1-F1
#
_cell.length_a   1.000
_cell.length_b   1.000
_cell.length_c   1.000
_cell.angle_alpha   90.00
_cell.angle_beta   90.00
_cell.angle_gamma   90.00
#
_symmetry.space_group_name_H-M   'P 1'
#
loop_
_entity.id
_entity.type
_entity.pdbx_description
1 polymer ?
#
loop_
_entity_poly.entity_id
_entity_poly.type
_entity_poly.pdbx_seq_one_letter_code
_entity_poly.pdbx_strand_id
1 'polypeptide(L)'
;MLQCAVILSGLMPSAGMTAGIAVIIVFYLASGFAAATFSEMKHRSRLVHFAGGLLLPLVYPAFVYFFLPKLPEPVDESAKFFDEKGQQILTEAQKLTKKFVEKTGGEYIPKLPVKKEDEEVKTTGVKSEPETDEIVFDHKYINSLATDSDGNHLGPYIVGLNDGRYIEAVRLLDAYADVFELEICGPDEKMKKIRLPYNKISSCELKSEWMDGTGNAV
;
A
#
# COMPACT_ATOMS: atom_id res chain seq x y z
N MET A 1 -48.57 4.00 -1.38
CA MET A 1 -48.84 3.04 -2.48
C MET A 1 -48.24 1.64 -2.28
N LEU A 2 -47.46 1.35 -1.21
CA LEU A 2 -46.97 -0.03 -0.95
C LEU A 2 -47.99 -0.96 -0.25
N GLN A 3 -49.13 -0.43 0.23
CA GLN A 3 -50.13 -1.24 0.96
C GLN A 3 -51.09 -2.03 0.06
N CYS A 4 -51.17 -1.75 -1.25
CA CYS A 4 -52.17 -2.39 -2.13
C CYS A 4 -51.72 -3.73 -2.74
N ALA A 5 -50.43 -4.06 -2.75
CA ALA A 5 -49.96 -5.31 -3.38
C ALA A 5 -50.09 -6.56 -2.48
N VAL A 6 -50.26 -6.39 -1.17
CA VAL A 6 -50.26 -7.50 -0.19
C VAL A 6 -51.63 -8.18 -0.07
N ILE A 7 -52.71 -7.52 -0.49
CA ILE A 7 -54.08 -7.99 -0.23
C ILE A 7 -54.52 -9.11 -1.20
N LEU A 8 -53.89 -9.27 -2.36
CA LEU A 8 -54.39 -10.20 -3.39
C LEU A 8 -54.16 -11.70 -3.11
N SER A 9 -53.31 -12.07 -2.16
CA SER A 9 -53.00 -13.49 -1.86
C SER A 9 -53.83 -14.07 -0.70
N GLY A 10 -54.63 -13.28 0.01
CA GLY A 10 -55.46 -13.74 1.14
C GLY A 10 -54.69 -14.26 2.37
N LEU A 11 -53.36 -14.31 2.31
CA LEU A 11 -52.48 -14.71 3.40
C LEU A 11 -52.05 -13.46 4.17
N MET A 12 -52.79 -13.11 5.23
CA MET A 12 -52.29 -12.18 6.24
C MET A 12 -51.53 -12.99 7.29
N PRO A 13 -50.18 -13.07 7.22
CA PRO A 13 -49.42 -13.77 8.24
C PRO A 13 -49.69 -13.13 9.60
N SER A 14 -49.91 -13.94 10.63
CA SER A 14 -50.00 -13.39 11.98
C SER A 14 -48.68 -12.69 12.35
N ALA A 15 -48.74 -11.68 13.23
CA ALA A 15 -47.54 -10.98 13.69
C ALA A 15 -46.50 -11.97 14.27
N GLY A 16 -46.97 -12.99 14.99
CA GLY A 16 -46.12 -14.06 15.52
C GLY A 16 -45.43 -14.88 14.43
N MET A 17 -46.14 -15.22 13.34
CA MET A 17 -45.53 -15.93 12.21
C MET A 17 -44.48 -15.08 11.50
N THR A 18 -44.78 -13.79 11.30
CA THR A 18 -43.83 -12.84 10.69
C THR A 18 -42.56 -12.70 11.54
N ALA A 19 -42.71 -12.54 12.85
CA ALA A 19 -41.58 -12.49 13.79
C ALA A 19 -40.78 -13.80 13.78
N GLY A 20 -41.45 -14.95 13.77
CA GLY A 20 -40.82 -16.26 13.69
C GLY A 20 -39.96 -16.42 12.43
N ILE A 21 -40.51 -16.06 11.26
CA ILE A 21 -39.76 -16.09 9.99
C ILE A 21 -38.55 -15.15 10.04
N ALA A 22 -38.71 -13.94 10.58
CA ALA A 22 -37.62 -12.98 10.70
C ALA A 22 -36.48 -13.53 11.57
N VAL A 23 -36.79 -14.15 12.71
CA VAL A 23 -35.80 -14.79 13.59
C VAL A 23 -35.06 -15.91 12.85
N ILE A 24 -35.79 -16.75 12.11
CA ILE A 24 -35.19 -17.83 11.31
C ILE A 24 -34.22 -17.24 10.28
N ILE A 25 -34.63 -16.22 9.52
CA ILE A 25 -33.77 -15.57 8.51
C ILE A 25 -32.50 -14.99 9.17
N VAL A 26 -32.63 -14.31 10.31
CA VAL A 26 -31.48 -13.76 11.05
C VAL A 26 -30.51 -14.88 11.46
N PHE A 27 -31.02 -16.00 11.97
CA PHE A 27 -30.20 -17.14 12.33
C PHE A 27 -29.45 -17.75 11.15
N TYR A 28 -30.11 -17.90 9.99
CA TYR A 28 -29.48 -18.40 8.77
C TYR A 28 -28.38 -17.47 8.29
N LEU A 29 -28.66 -16.16 8.18
CA LEU A 29 -27.67 -15.17 7.76
C LEU A 29 -26.49 -15.10 8.73
N ALA A 30 -26.75 -15.09 10.03
CA ALA A 30 -25.71 -15.08 11.05
C ALA A 30 -24.77 -16.29 10.92
N SER A 31 -25.32 -17.47 10.60
CA SER A 31 -24.52 -18.67 10.33
C SER A 31 -23.62 -18.50 9.10
N GLY A 32 -24.16 -17.97 7.99
CA GLY A 32 -23.37 -17.68 6.78
C GLY A 32 -22.20 -16.73 7.07
N PHE A 33 -22.47 -15.62 7.77
CA PHE A 33 -21.43 -14.65 8.13
C PHE A 33 -20.38 -15.24 9.07
N ALA A 34 -20.79 -15.98 10.11
CA ALA A 34 -19.85 -16.61 11.04
C ALA A 34 -18.89 -17.57 10.33
N ALA A 35 -19.41 -18.41 9.42
CA ALA A 35 -18.59 -19.31 8.62
C ALA A 35 -17.60 -18.55 7.70
N ALA A 36 -18.05 -17.45 7.08
CA ALA A 36 -17.19 -16.61 6.25
C ALA A 36 -16.04 -15.99 7.07
N THR A 37 -16.34 -15.43 8.24
CA THR A 37 -15.34 -14.85 9.16
C THR A 37 -14.33 -15.89 9.63
N PHE A 38 -14.78 -17.08 10.06
CA PHE A 38 -13.85 -18.14 10.47
C PHE A 38 -12.97 -18.64 9.33
N SER A 39 -13.47 -18.61 8.10
CA SER A 39 -12.66 -18.96 6.93
C SER A 39 -11.62 -17.89 6.58
N GLU A 40 -11.95 -16.61 6.77
CA GLU A 40 -11.04 -15.49 6.57
C GLU A 40 -9.88 -15.54 7.56
N MET A 41 -10.16 -15.83 8.84
CA MET A 41 -9.14 -16.08 9.87
C MET A 41 -8.23 -17.29 9.57
N LYS A 42 -8.59 -18.11 8.58
CA LYS A 42 -7.83 -19.28 8.12
C LYS A 42 -7.32 -19.13 6.68
N HIS A 43 -7.37 -17.91 6.14
CA HIS A 43 -6.92 -17.55 4.79
C HIS A 43 -7.59 -18.37 3.65
N ARG A 44 -8.91 -18.62 3.75
CA ARG A 44 -9.71 -19.31 2.72
C ARG A 44 -10.74 -18.39 2.06
N SER A 45 -11.37 -18.85 0.99
CA SER A 45 -12.35 -18.07 0.22
C SER A 45 -13.66 -17.86 0.98
N ARG A 46 -13.95 -16.62 1.38
CA ARG A 46 -15.15 -16.23 2.15
C ARG A 46 -16.47 -16.69 1.53
N LEU A 47 -16.63 -16.61 0.21
CA LEU A 47 -17.90 -16.91 -0.48
C LEU A 47 -18.34 -18.37 -0.37
N VAL A 48 -17.39 -19.31 -0.51
CA VAL A 48 -17.69 -20.75 -0.43
C VAL A 48 -18.16 -21.11 0.99
N HIS A 49 -17.51 -20.56 2.00
CA HIS A 49 -17.84 -20.82 3.39
C HIS A 49 -19.12 -20.09 3.83
N PHE A 50 -19.42 -18.91 3.27
CA PHE A 50 -20.71 -18.26 3.44
C PHE A 50 -21.86 -19.13 2.93
N ALA A 51 -21.75 -19.65 1.70
CA ALA A 51 -22.75 -20.54 1.12
C ALA A 51 -22.91 -21.83 1.94
N GLY A 52 -21.81 -22.42 2.41
CA GLY A 52 -21.84 -23.56 3.31
C GLY A 52 -22.55 -23.27 4.65
N GLY A 53 -22.31 -22.07 5.22
CA GLY A 53 -22.96 -21.62 6.45
C GLY A 53 -24.46 -21.36 6.30
N LEU A 54 -24.94 -21.01 5.10
CA LEU A 54 -26.36 -20.89 4.78
C LEU A 54 -27.04 -22.25 4.56
N LEU A 55 -26.36 -23.20 3.92
CA LEU A 55 -26.89 -24.54 3.66
C LEU A 55 -27.00 -25.40 4.93
N LEU A 56 -26.05 -25.25 5.85
CA LEU A 56 -25.97 -26.01 7.09
C LEU A 56 -25.82 -25.06 8.30
N PRO A 57 -26.91 -24.40 8.73
CA PRO A 57 -26.86 -23.46 9.84
C PRO A 57 -26.31 -24.10 11.11
N LEU A 58 -25.50 -23.35 11.87
CA LEU A 58 -24.85 -23.75 13.14
C LEU A 58 -23.79 -24.85 13.01
N VAL A 59 -24.07 -25.96 12.32
CA VAL A 59 -23.17 -27.10 12.20
C VAL A 59 -21.92 -26.74 11.38
N TYR A 60 -22.10 -26.05 10.25
CA TYR A 60 -20.98 -25.72 9.37
C TYR A 60 -20.01 -24.68 9.96
N PRO A 61 -20.45 -23.55 10.56
CA PRO A 61 -19.54 -22.64 11.25
C PRO A 61 -18.74 -23.33 12.36
N ALA A 62 -19.37 -24.20 13.16
CA ALA A 62 -18.68 -24.97 14.19
C ALA A 62 -17.63 -25.92 13.58
N PHE A 63 -17.99 -26.62 12.50
CA PHE A 63 -17.06 -27.50 11.78
C PHE A 63 -15.85 -26.72 11.24
N VAL A 64 -16.07 -25.59 10.57
CA VAL A 64 -15.00 -24.72 10.05
C VAL A 64 -14.12 -24.21 11.19
N TYR A 65 -14.70 -23.84 12.33
CA TYR A 65 -13.95 -23.37 13.49
C TYR A 65 -13.01 -24.45 14.06
N PHE A 66 -13.50 -25.67 14.27
CA PHE A 66 -12.70 -26.73 14.91
C PHE A 66 -11.80 -27.52 13.97
N PHE A 67 -12.25 -27.83 12.75
CA PHE A 67 -11.59 -28.82 11.89
C PHE A 67 -10.76 -28.22 10.75
N LEU A 68 -11.00 -26.97 10.38
CA LEU A 68 -10.26 -26.38 9.27
C LEU A 68 -8.84 -25.97 9.74
N PRO A 69 -7.74 -26.54 9.21
CA PRO A 69 -6.41 -26.12 9.61
C PRO A 69 -6.15 -24.68 9.15
N LYS A 70 -5.34 -23.94 9.92
CA LYS A 70 -4.79 -22.66 9.44
C LYS A 70 -3.81 -22.99 8.31
N LEU A 71 -4.02 -22.40 7.14
CA LEU A 71 -2.97 -22.39 6.13
C LEU A 71 -1.77 -21.62 6.70
N PRO A 72 -0.53 -22.02 6.40
CA PRO A 72 0.61 -21.15 6.63
C PRO A 72 0.30 -19.83 5.94
N GLU A 73 0.44 -18.72 6.69
CA GLU A 73 0.32 -17.39 6.09
C GLU A 73 1.19 -17.37 4.84
N PRO A 74 0.67 -16.87 3.69
CA PRO A 74 1.53 -16.65 2.54
C PRO A 74 2.67 -15.79 3.06
N VAL A 75 3.84 -16.40 3.13
CA VAL A 75 5.05 -15.70 3.54
C VAL A 75 5.16 -14.59 2.53
N ASP A 76 4.99 -13.36 3.00
CA ASP A 76 5.29 -12.20 2.18
C ASP A 76 6.80 -12.24 1.96
N GLU A 77 7.22 -12.98 0.93
CA GLU A 77 8.63 -13.18 0.61
C GLU A 77 9.31 -11.84 0.34
N SER A 78 8.53 -10.79 0.01
CA SER A 78 9.02 -9.42 -0.06
C SER A 78 9.56 -8.95 1.30
N ALA A 79 8.85 -9.21 2.41
CA ALA A 79 9.30 -8.82 3.75
C ALA A 79 10.54 -9.60 4.22
N LYS A 80 10.64 -10.90 3.88
CA LYS A 80 11.80 -11.73 4.26
C LYS A 80 13.04 -11.47 3.41
N PHE A 81 12.89 -11.04 2.15
CA PHE A 81 14.02 -10.67 1.31
C PHE A 81 14.78 -9.45 1.86
N PHE A 82 14.07 -8.53 2.52
CA PHE A 82 14.70 -7.36 3.17
C PHE A 82 15.44 -7.71 4.47
N ASP A 83 14.99 -8.72 5.23
CA ASP A 83 15.61 -9.04 6.52
C ASP A 83 16.95 -9.78 6.38
N GLU A 84 17.06 -10.82 5.56
CA GLU A 84 18.32 -11.61 5.48
C GLU A 84 19.40 -10.92 4.64
N LYS A 85 19.05 -10.39 3.46
CA LYS A 85 20.03 -9.69 2.60
C LYS A 85 20.32 -8.28 3.12
N GLY A 86 19.33 -7.58 3.67
CA GLY A 86 19.53 -6.26 4.27
C GLY A 86 20.48 -6.30 5.47
N GLN A 87 20.36 -7.32 6.33
CA GLN A 87 21.29 -7.49 7.45
C GLN A 87 22.72 -7.80 6.99
N GLN A 88 22.90 -8.61 5.93
CA GLN A 88 24.24 -8.87 5.39
C GLN A 88 24.90 -7.61 4.82
N ILE A 89 24.14 -6.81 4.06
CA ILE A 89 24.64 -5.55 3.47
C ILE A 89 25.00 -4.53 4.57
N LEU A 90 24.16 -4.39 5.59
CA LEU A 90 24.45 -3.52 6.75
C LEU A 90 25.71 -3.96 7.51
N THR A 91 25.90 -5.27 7.70
CA THR A 91 27.06 -5.82 8.40
C THR A 91 28.35 -5.61 7.58
N GLU A 92 28.29 -5.70 6.25
CA GLU A 92 29.43 -5.40 5.38
C GLU A 92 29.75 -3.90 5.32
N ALA A 93 28.72 -3.04 5.22
CA ALA A 93 28.88 -1.59 5.24
C ALA A 93 29.53 -1.10 6.54
N GLN A 94 29.13 -1.66 7.69
CA GLN A 94 29.76 -1.37 9.00
C GLN A 94 31.22 -1.84 9.09
N LYS A 95 31.54 -3.00 8.51
CA LYS A 95 32.93 -3.50 8.46
C LYS A 95 33.81 -2.61 7.58
N LEU A 96 33.28 -2.11 6.46
CA LEU A 96 33.98 -1.20 5.57
C LEU A 96 34.23 0.16 6.23
N THR A 97 33.24 0.75 6.89
CA THR A 97 33.43 2.01 7.63
C THR A 97 34.45 1.86 8.75
N LYS A 98 34.42 0.76 9.51
CA LYS A 98 35.39 0.52 10.58
C LYS A 98 36.83 0.39 10.04
N LYS A 99 37.03 -0.33 8.94
CA LYS A 99 38.33 -0.43 8.26
C LYS A 99 38.81 0.92 7.71
N PHE A 100 37.90 1.76 7.24
CA PHE A 100 38.24 3.09 6.72
C PHE A 100 38.67 4.04 7.86
N VAL A 101 37.97 4.04 8.99
CA VAL A 101 38.31 4.87 10.16
C VAL A 101 39.67 4.48 10.74
N GLU A 102 39.95 3.18 10.85
CA GLU A 102 41.21 2.66 11.40
C GLU A 102 42.42 2.96 10.50
N LYS A 103 42.22 2.98 9.16
CA LYS A 103 43.28 3.29 8.20
C LYS A 103 43.56 4.79 8.05
N THR A 104 42.60 5.66 8.38
CA THR A 104 42.70 7.10 8.12
C THR A 104 43.07 7.93 9.36
N GLY A 105 43.05 7.33 10.56
CA GLY A 105 43.65 7.91 11.77
C GLY A 105 43.11 9.29 12.18
N GLY A 106 41.90 9.65 11.75
CA GLY A 106 41.36 10.99 11.96
C GLY A 106 39.87 11.07 11.65
N GLU A 107 39.19 11.90 12.44
CA GLU A 107 37.78 12.24 12.38
C GLU A 107 37.43 12.83 11.00
N TYR A 108 36.79 12.03 10.15
CA TYR A 108 36.40 12.45 8.80
C TYR A 108 35.03 13.12 8.87
N ILE A 109 35.01 14.45 8.86
CA ILE A 109 33.81 15.23 8.57
C ILE A 109 33.68 15.28 7.03
N PRO A 110 32.68 14.63 6.42
CA PRO A 110 32.51 14.68 4.97
C PRO A 110 32.17 16.10 4.55
N LYS A 111 33.13 16.78 3.91
CA LYS A 111 32.86 18.05 3.22
C LYS A 111 32.10 17.72 1.94
N LEU A 112 30.79 17.94 1.99
CA LEU A 112 29.91 17.94 0.81
C LEU A 112 30.49 18.91 -0.25
N PRO A 113 30.62 18.48 -1.51
CA PRO A 113 31.12 19.33 -2.58
C PRO A 113 30.08 20.42 -2.91
N VAL A 114 30.34 21.64 -2.46
CA VAL A 114 29.62 22.85 -2.89
C VAL A 114 30.01 23.12 -4.35
N LYS A 115 29.11 22.77 -5.27
CA LYS A 115 29.21 23.13 -6.68
C LYS A 115 28.98 24.65 -6.78
N LYS A 116 30.00 25.39 -7.21
CA LYS A 116 29.88 26.80 -7.57
C LYS A 116 29.34 26.86 -9.00
N GLU A 117 28.10 27.29 -9.14
CA GLU A 117 27.55 27.74 -10.41
C GLU A 117 27.68 29.26 -10.47
N ASP A 118 28.63 29.72 -11.28
CA ASP A 118 28.73 31.10 -11.71
C ASP A 118 27.84 31.28 -12.95
N GLU A 119 26.61 31.75 -12.78
CA GLU A 119 25.87 32.44 -13.84
C GLU A 119 25.17 33.68 -13.27
N GLU A 120 25.55 34.84 -13.82
CA GLU A 120 25.06 36.17 -13.45
C GLU A 120 23.57 36.31 -13.81
N VAL A 121 22.70 36.40 -12.81
CA VAL A 121 21.41 37.08 -12.94
C VAL A 121 21.27 38.14 -11.85
N LYS A 122 21.09 39.38 -12.30
CA LYS A 122 20.96 40.61 -11.51
C LYS A 122 19.84 40.54 -10.46
N THR A 123 20.26 40.62 -9.21
CA THR A 123 19.70 41.42 -8.10
C THR A 123 18.19 41.74 -8.10
N THR A 124 17.48 41.16 -7.13
CA THR A 124 16.90 41.95 -6.03
C THR A 124 16.88 41.10 -4.76
N GLY A 125 17.53 41.60 -3.71
CA GLY A 125 17.80 40.84 -2.50
C GLY A 125 16.60 40.71 -1.58
N VAL A 126 16.35 39.49 -1.14
CA VAL A 126 15.75 39.19 0.17
C VAL A 126 16.58 38.04 0.76
N LYS A 127 17.22 38.30 1.89
CA LYS A 127 17.80 37.28 2.76
C LYS A 127 16.62 36.63 3.49
N SER A 128 16.15 35.49 3.01
CA SER A 128 15.32 34.58 3.80
C SER A 128 16.20 33.45 4.34
N GLU A 129 15.91 33.05 5.57
CA GLU A 129 16.35 31.79 6.17
C GLU A 129 15.97 30.62 5.25
N PRO A 130 16.59 29.42 5.37
CA PRO A 130 16.17 28.26 4.60
C PRO A 130 14.75 27.86 5.03
N GLU A 131 13.76 28.46 4.38
CA GLU A 131 12.42 27.92 4.32
C GLU A 131 12.56 26.54 3.71
N THR A 132 12.23 25.51 4.50
CA THR A 132 12.03 24.17 4.00
C THR A 132 10.87 24.27 3.01
N ASP A 133 11.19 24.42 1.72
CA ASP A 133 10.21 24.43 0.65
C ASP A 133 9.39 23.14 0.77
N GLU A 134 8.15 23.25 1.27
CA GLU A 134 7.22 22.13 1.29
C GLU A 134 7.04 21.68 -0.16
N ILE A 135 7.53 20.48 -0.47
CA ILE A 135 7.42 19.91 -1.80
C ILE A 135 5.94 19.68 -2.09
N VAL A 136 5.36 20.54 -2.92
CA VAL A 136 3.97 20.38 -3.37
C VAL A 136 3.94 19.36 -4.50
N PHE A 137 3.40 18.17 -4.22
CA PHE A 137 3.17 17.16 -5.25
C PHE A 137 2.04 17.58 -6.19
N ASP A 138 2.41 18.13 -7.34
CA ASP A 138 1.48 18.49 -8.41
C ASP A 138 1.75 17.69 -9.71
N HIS A 139 0.87 17.88 -10.69
CA HIS A 139 1.00 17.22 -12.00
C HIS A 139 2.30 17.61 -12.74
N LYS A 140 2.83 18.82 -12.50
CA LYS A 140 4.04 19.30 -13.19
C LYS A 140 5.27 18.60 -12.62
N TYR A 141 5.33 18.52 -11.29
CA TYR A 141 6.40 17.83 -10.57
C TYR A 141 6.48 16.36 -10.98
N ILE A 142 5.36 15.63 -10.93
CA ILE A 142 5.36 14.21 -11.32
C ILE A 142 5.69 14.02 -12.80
N ASN A 143 5.21 14.87 -13.70
CA ASN A 143 5.60 14.79 -15.11
C ASN A 143 7.10 15.05 -15.32
N SER A 144 7.68 16.00 -14.60
CA SER A 144 9.12 16.27 -14.67
C SER A 144 9.96 15.10 -14.14
N LEU A 145 9.41 14.34 -13.19
CA LEU A 145 10.05 13.16 -12.64
C LEU A 145 9.92 11.94 -13.56
N ALA A 146 8.79 11.82 -14.26
CA ALA A 146 8.40 10.64 -15.03
C ALA A 146 9.22 10.42 -16.31
N THR A 147 9.73 11.49 -16.93
CA THR A 147 10.42 11.43 -18.23
C THR A 147 11.75 12.18 -18.22
N ASP A 148 12.74 11.63 -18.91
CA ASP A 148 14.01 12.32 -19.18
C ASP A 148 13.87 13.39 -20.29
N SER A 149 14.96 14.09 -20.60
CA SER A 149 15.02 15.08 -21.68
C SER A 149 14.76 14.51 -23.07
N ASP A 150 14.94 13.19 -23.23
CA ASP A 150 14.73 12.47 -24.50
C ASP A 150 13.31 11.88 -24.59
N GLY A 151 12.49 12.05 -23.54
CA GLY A 151 11.11 11.56 -23.46
C GLY A 151 11.00 10.08 -23.06
N ASN A 152 12.07 9.45 -22.58
CA ASN A 152 12.01 8.09 -22.06
C ASN A 152 11.49 8.10 -20.61
N HIS A 153 10.70 7.08 -20.27
CA HIS A 153 10.24 6.90 -18.90
C HIS A 153 11.41 6.54 -17.98
N LEU A 154 11.53 7.29 -16.89
CA LEU A 154 12.47 7.03 -15.79
C LEU A 154 11.84 6.04 -14.79
N GLY A 155 12.67 5.51 -13.88
CA GLY A 155 12.28 4.52 -12.87
C GLY A 155 13.33 3.43 -12.66
N PRO A 156 13.17 2.54 -11.66
CA PRO A 156 12.02 2.41 -10.74
C PRO A 156 12.00 3.47 -9.63
N TYR A 157 10.82 3.68 -9.03
CA TYR A 157 10.55 4.65 -7.97
C TYR A 157 10.07 3.99 -6.68
N ILE A 158 10.34 4.67 -5.57
CA ILE A 158 9.74 4.40 -4.27
C ILE A 158 8.78 5.55 -3.95
N VAL A 159 7.50 5.24 -3.82
CA VAL A 159 6.44 6.20 -3.47
C VAL A 159 6.05 5.99 -2.02
N GLY A 160 6.35 6.97 -1.16
CA GLY A 160 5.90 7.02 0.22
C GLY A 160 4.48 7.58 0.31
N LEU A 161 3.63 6.91 1.09
CA LEU A 161 2.29 7.36 1.39
C LEU A 161 2.23 8.03 2.77
N ASN A 162 1.24 8.92 2.95
CA ASN A 162 0.98 9.61 4.22
C ASN A 162 0.64 8.67 5.39
N ASP A 163 0.35 7.40 5.13
CA ASP A 163 0.13 6.37 6.15
C ASP A 163 1.41 5.59 6.53
N GLY A 164 2.57 5.99 6.00
CA GLY A 164 3.87 5.37 6.25
C GLY A 164 4.15 4.13 5.40
N ARG A 165 3.26 3.76 4.47
CA ARG A 165 3.52 2.66 3.53
C ARG A 165 4.34 3.15 2.33
N TYR A 166 5.11 2.23 1.76
CA TYR A 166 5.89 2.48 0.55
C TYR A 166 5.42 1.57 -0.58
N ILE A 167 5.35 2.10 -1.79
CA ILE A 167 5.01 1.36 -3.00
C ILE A 167 6.20 1.44 -3.96
N GLU A 168 6.70 0.29 -4.38
CA GLU A 168 7.67 0.21 -5.46
C GLU A 168 6.94 0.28 -6.80
N ALA A 169 7.17 1.36 -7.55
CA ALA A 169 6.65 1.55 -8.89
C ALA A 169 7.76 1.30 -9.91
N VAL A 170 7.46 0.51 -10.94
CA VAL A 170 8.40 0.26 -12.04
C VAL A 170 8.63 1.54 -12.84
N ARG A 171 7.54 2.29 -13.09
CA ARG A 171 7.57 3.58 -13.77
C ARG A 171 6.30 4.38 -13.49
N LEU A 172 6.39 5.69 -13.71
CA LEU A 172 5.27 6.62 -13.73
C LEU A 172 4.75 6.70 -15.17
N LEU A 173 3.45 6.54 -15.37
CA LEU A 173 2.84 6.50 -16.70
C LEU A 173 2.32 7.88 -17.11
N ASP A 174 1.31 8.38 -16.40
CA ASP A 174 0.61 9.61 -16.72
C ASP A 174 0.26 10.39 -15.45
N ALA A 175 0.40 11.71 -15.47
CA ALA A 175 -0.06 12.61 -14.42
C ALA A 175 -1.35 13.33 -14.85
N TYR A 176 -2.39 13.28 -14.02
CA TYR A 176 -3.64 14.01 -14.20
C TYR A 176 -3.74 15.16 -13.20
N ALA A 177 -4.87 15.88 -13.15
CA ALA A 177 -5.00 17.03 -12.25
C ALA A 177 -4.92 16.67 -10.76
N ASP A 178 -5.56 15.57 -10.34
CA ASP A 178 -5.69 15.18 -8.92
C ASP A 178 -5.03 13.84 -8.57
N VAL A 179 -4.65 13.06 -9.59
CA VAL A 179 -4.13 11.69 -9.46
C VAL A 179 -3.04 11.46 -10.50
N PHE A 180 -2.16 10.50 -10.25
CA PHE A 180 -1.21 10.00 -11.25
C PHE A 180 -1.30 8.48 -11.35
N GLU A 181 -0.96 7.94 -12.53
CA GLU A 181 -0.91 6.51 -12.81
C GLU A 181 0.52 5.99 -12.71
N LEU A 182 0.67 4.89 -11.99
CA LEU A 182 1.93 4.16 -11.89
C LEU A 182 1.74 2.69 -12.23
N GLU A 183 2.81 2.05 -12.67
CA GLU A 183 2.84 0.63 -12.96
C GLU A 183 3.62 -0.11 -11.87
N ILE A 184 2.98 -1.10 -11.23
CA ILE A 184 3.62 -1.96 -10.23
C ILE A 184 3.77 -3.38 -10.78
N CYS A 185 4.82 -4.08 -10.34
CA CYS A 185 4.95 -5.51 -10.55
C CYS A 185 4.19 -6.25 -9.44
N GLY A 186 3.12 -6.96 -9.78
CA GLY A 186 2.39 -7.79 -8.82
C GLY A 186 3.12 -9.08 -8.46
N PRO A 187 2.65 -9.83 -7.45
CA PRO A 187 3.27 -11.10 -7.03
C PRO A 187 3.26 -12.17 -8.12
N ASP A 188 2.30 -12.10 -9.06
CA ASP A 188 2.21 -13.01 -10.19
C ASP A 188 3.13 -12.61 -11.37
N GLU A 189 4.10 -11.71 -11.15
CA GLU A 189 4.91 -11.03 -12.19
C GLU A 189 4.10 -10.26 -13.24
N LYS A 190 2.79 -10.10 -13.01
CA LYS A 190 1.92 -9.32 -13.89
C LYS A 190 1.96 -7.87 -13.52
N MET A 191 2.24 -7.03 -14.51
CA MET A 191 2.15 -5.58 -14.37
C MET A 191 0.70 -5.16 -14.08
N LYS A 192 0.53 -4.29 -13.10
CA LYS A 192 -0.76 -3.69 -12.74
C LYS A 192 -0.64 -2.18 -12.74
N LYS A 193 -1.64 -1.51 -13.32
CA LYS A 193 -1.76 -0.05 -13.29
C LYS A 193 -2.56 0.37 -12.06
N ILE A 194 -2.06 1.33 -11.31
CA ILE A 194 -2.72 1.88 -10.13
C ILE A 194 -2.76 3.40 -10.24
N ARG A 195 -3.88 3.99 -9.80
CA ARG A 195 -4.05 5.43 -9.67
C ARG A 195 -3.84 5.84 -8.21
N LEU A 196 -2.94 6.78 -7.97
CA LEU A 196 -2.69 7.35 -6.66
C LEU A 196 -3.03 8.86 -6.64
N PRO A 197 -3.84 9.33 -5.69
CA PRO A 197 -4.06 10.75 -5.47
C PRO A 197 -2.83 11.47 -4.89
N TYR A 198 -2.57 12.70 -5.33
CA TYR A 198 -1.44 13.49 -4.81
C TYR A 198 -1.50 13.72 -3.30
N ASN A 199 -2.69 13.95 -2.75
CA ASN A 199 -2.90 14.17 -1.32
C ASN A 199 -2.64 12.93 -0.43
N LYS A 200 -2.28 11.79 -1.02
CA LYS A 200 -1.88 10.57 -0.30
C LYS A 200 -0.38 10.33 -0.33
N ILE A 201 0.37 11.08 -1.12
CA ILE A 201 1.83 10.94 -1.25
C ILE A 201 2.51 11.80 -0.19
N SER A 202 3.50 11.22 0.48
CA SER A 202 4.46 11.94 1.31
C SER A 202 5.80 12.13 0.59
N SER A 203 6.25 11.13 -0.18
CA SER A 203 7.50 11.18 -0.94
C SER A 203 7.41 10.41 -2.26
N CYS A 204 8.21 10.81 -3.24
CA CYS A 204 8.35 10.09 -4.51
C CYS A 204 9.78 10.26 -5.03
N GLU A 205 10.59 9.21 -4.93
CA GLU A 205 12.02 9.26 -5.22
C GLU A 205 12.44 8.10 -6.11
N LEU A 206 13.56 8.25 -6.83
CA LEU A 206 14.15 7.13 -7.56
C LEU A 206 14.63 6.07 -6.57
N LYS A 207 14.41 4.80 -6.90
CA LYS A 207 14.82 3.69 -6.04
C LYS A 207 16.33 3.69 -5.76
N SER A 208 17.14 4.15 -6.70
CA SER A 208 18.59 4.31 -6.51
C SER A 208 18.91 5.32 -5.41
N GLU A 209 18.26 6.49 -5.43
CA GLU A 209 18.49 7.56 -4.45
C GLU A 209 18.03 7.16 -3.04
N TRP A 210 16.92 6.41 -2.97
CA TRP A 210 16.42 5.86 -1.72
C TRP A 210 17.38 4.83 -1.11
N MET A 211 17.94 3.94 -1.93
CA MET A 211 18.90 2.91 -1.49
C MET A 211 20.24 3.50 -1.03
N ASP A 212 20.66 4.61 -1.63
CA ASP A 212 21.90 5.30 -1.28
C ASP A 212 21.77 6.08 0.05
N GLY A 213 20.58 6.12 0.65
CA GLY A 213 20.30 6.84 1.90
C GLY A 213 20.38 8.36 1.74
N THR A 214 20.43 8.84 0.50
CA THR A 214 20.38 10.27 0.14
C THR A 214 18.95 10.77 -0.02
N GLY A 215 17.96 9.88 0.11
CA GLY A 215 16.54 10.23 0.06
C GLY A 215 16.21 11.33 1.07
N ASN A 216 15.58 12.39 0.59
CA ASN A 216 15.08 13.45 1.43
C ASN A 216 13.79 12.94 2.07
N ALA A 217 13.92 12.31 3.24
CA ALA A 217 12.75 12.06 4.08
C ALA A 217 12.14 13.41 4.48
N VAL A 218 11.03 13.77 3.84
CA VAL A 218 10.17 14.91 4.18
C VAL A 218 9.31 14.54 5.39
#